data_AF-A0AAI8FI37-F1
#
_entry.id   AF-A0AAI8FI37-F1
#
_cell.length_a   1.000
_cell.length_b   1.000
_cell.length_c   1.000
_cell.angle_alpha   90.00
_cell.angle_beta   90.00
_cell.angle_gamma   90.00
#
_symmetry.space_group_name_H-M   'P 1'
#
loop_
_entity.id
_entity.type
_entity.pdbx_description
1 polymer ?
#
loop_
_entity_poly.entity_id
_entity_poly.type
_entity_poly.pdbx_seq_one_letter_code
_entity_poly.pdbx_strand_id
1 'polypeptide(L)'
;MNKLPQITLAFWVMKICATTLGETAGDLLSMTLNIGYALSSLLLISVFLLTLLGQLYSRRYHPMLYWLVILSTSTAGTTMSDFMDRTLGLGYAAGSAILIGILLLTFLVWRLSGNPLDVTRIKNRTGELFYWVAILFSNTLGTALGDYLADDSGLGFAGGALLIGSAIALVVVARYWTRIPGVVLFWVAFVLTRPFGATLGDFLTKPHEKGGLDFGTVGSSAVLGGVLLVLVLMATWYQRREPRQALEMS
;
A
#
# COMPACT_ATOMS: atom_id res chain seq x y z
N MET A 1 -5.74 -22.31 -7.23
CA MET A 1 -6.07 -21.21 -8.15
C MET A 1 -5.54 -19.94 -7.52
N ASN A 2 -4.77 -19.13 -8.25
CA ASN A 2 -4.21 -17.89 -7.69
C ASN A 2 -5.32 -16.88 -7.43
N LYS A 3 -5.35 -16.32 -6.21
CA LYS A 3 -6.28 -15.25 -5.81
C LYS A 3 -5.64 -13.86 -5.90
N LEU A 4 -4.51 -13.74 -6.58
CA LEU A 4 -3.64 -12.57 -6.54
C LEU A 4 -3.35 -12.10 -7.97
N PRO A 5 -3.25 -10.78 -8.21
CA PRO A 5 -3.03 -10.22 -9.54
C PRO A 5 -1.72 -10.69 -10.17
N GLN A 6 -1.69 -10.66 -11.51
CA GLN A 6 -0.43 -10.71 -12.24
C GLN A 6 0.37 -9.41 -12.00
N ILE A 7 1.67 -9.55 -11.74
CA ILE A 7 2.57 -8.42 -11.47
C ILE A 7 2.98 -7.81 -12.82
N THR A 8 2.14 -6.93 -13.37
CA THR A 8 2.40 -6.17 -14.61
C THR A 8 2.72 -4.71 -14.29
N LEU A 9 3.06 -3.91 -15.30
CA LEU A 9 3.20 -2.45 -15.12
C LEU A 9 1.91 -1.83 -14.54
N ALA A 10 0.75 -2.29 -15.01
CA ALA A 10 -0.55 -1.82 -14.53
C ALA A 10 -0.76 -2.10 -13.04
N PHE A 11 -0.24 -3.23 -12.53
CA PHE A 11 -0.27 -3.53 -11.09
C PHE A 11 0.46 -2.45 -10.27
N TRP A 12 1.65 -2.04 -10.71
CA TRP A 12 2.43 -1.02 -10.01
C TRP A 12 1.77 0.36 -10.07
N VAL A 13 1.22 0.74 -11.22
CA VAL A 13 0.47 2.00 -11.36
C VAL A 13 -0.74 2.01 -10.43
N MET A 14 -1.56 0.95 -10.45
CA MET A 14 -2.71 0.83 -9.55
C MET A 14 -2.30 0.84 -8.08
N LYS A 15 -1.16 0.22 -7.72
CA LYS A 15 -0.63 0.22 -6.36
C LYS A 15 -0.21 1.61 -5.90
N ILE A 16 0.46 2.39 -6.76
CA ILE A 16 0.82 3.78 -6.45
C ILE A 16 -0.45 4.61 -6.28
N CYS A 17 -1.43 4.50 -7.18
CA CYS A 17 -2.71 5.21 -7.03
C CYS A 17 -3.43 4.82 -5.73
N ALA A 18 -3.52 3.53 -5.41
CA ALA A 18 -4.20 3.04 -4.22
C ALA A 18 -3.51 3.47 -2.92
N THR A 19 -2.17 3.50 -2.91
CA THR A 19 -1.41 3.96 -1.73
C THR A 19 -1.51 5.47 -1.54
N THR A 20 -1.37 6.23 -2.64
CA THR A 20 -1.55 7.70 -2.60
C THR A 20 -2.97 8.04 -2.12
N LEU A 21 -4.00 7.39 -2.68
CA LEU A 21 -5.38 7.56 -2.23
C LEU A 21 -5.58 7.13 -0.77
N GLY A 22 -4.92 6.05 -0.36
CA GLY A 22 -4.99 5.55 1.01
C GLY A 22 -4.51 6.60 2.01
N GLU A 23 -3.42 7.30 1.69
CA GLU A 23 -2.89 8.42 2.47
C GLU A 23 -3.90 9.57 2.56
N THR A 24 -4.30 10.10 1.40
CA THR A 24 -5.16 11.27 1.34
C THR A 24 -6.54 11.02 1.95
N ALA A 25 -7.07 9.79 1.82
CA ALA A 25 -8.33 9.40 2.45
C ALA A 25 -8.20 9.20 3.96
N GLY A 26 -7.05 8.74 4.46
CA GLY A 26 -6.76 8.62 5.88
C GLY A 26 -6.77 9.99 6.54
N ASP A 27 -6.00 10.92 5.95
CA ASP A 27 -5.93 12.33 6.33
C ASP A 27 -7.27 13.07 6.22
N LEU A 28 -8.05 12.76 5.18
CA LEU A 28 -9.38 13.31 5.02
C LEU A 28 -10.26 12.94 6.22
N LEU A 29 -10.25 11.67 6.63
CA LEU A 29 -11.06 11.19 7.73
C LEU A 29 -10.56 11.72 9.09
N SER A 30 -9.25 11.63 9.33
CA SER A 30 -8.65 11.98 10.62
C SER A 30 -8.55 13.49 10.84
N MET A 31 -8.03 14.23 9.87
CA MET A 31 -7.72 15.66 9.97
C MET A 31 -8.85 16.53 9.41
N THR A 32 -9.31 16.25 8.18
CA THR A 32 -10.24 17.16 7.47
C THR A 32 -11.67 17.08 8.03
N LEU A 33 -12.14 15.87 8.33
CA LEU A 33 -13.43 15.63 8.99
C LEU A 33 -13.35 15.72 10.51
N ASN A 34 -12.15 15.95 11.05
CA ASN A 34 -11.87 16.14 12.48
C ASN A 34 -12.43 15.02 13.39
N ILE A 35 -12.48 13.78 12.87
CA ILE A 35 -12.92 12.58 13.61
C ILE A 35 -11.84 12.15 14.60
N GLY A 36 -10.59 12.53 14.36
CA GLY A 36 -9.43 12.21 15.18
C GLY A 36 -8.81 10.85 14.84
N TYR A 37 -7.51 10.71 15.11
CA TYR A 37 -6.72 9.54 14.69
C TYR A 37 -7.18 8.22 15.33
N ALA A 38 -7.56 8.23 16.61
CA ALA A 38 -7.98 7.03 17.32
C ALA A 38 -9.28 6.42 16.76
N LEU A 39 -10.31 7.26 16.61
CA LEU A 39 -11.62 6.82 16.11
C LEU A 39 -11.56 6.49 14.61
N SER A 40 -10.81 7.27 13.83
CA SER A 40 -10.55 6.99 12.41
C SER A 40 -9.82 5.65 12.23
N SER A 41 -8.80 5.39 13.05
CA SER A 41 -8.08 4.10 13.04
C SER A 41 -9.01 2.94 13.36
N LEU A 42 -9.82 3.05 14.40
CA LEU A 42 -10.76 1.99 14.78
C LEU A 42 -11.75 1.68 13.64
N LEU A 43 -12.32 2.72 13.03
CA LEU A 43 -13.25 2.60 11.91
C LEU A 43 -12.58 1.94 10.70
N LEU A 44 -11.42 2.45 10.28
CA LEU A 44 -10.73 1.97 9.09
C LEU A 44 -10.15 0.58 9.25
N ILE A 45 -9.65 0.22 10.44
CA ILE A 45 -9.26 -1.15 10.77
C ILE A 45 -10.48 -2.07 10.69
N SER A 46 -11.64 -1.65 11.19
CA SER A 46 -12.87 -2.44 11.10
C SER A 46 -13.28 -2.68 9.64
N VAL A 47 -13.22 -1.63 8.79
CA VAL A 47 -13.46 -1.76 7.35
C VAL A 47 -12.43 -2.70 6.71
N PHE A 48 -11.14 -2.53 7.02
CA PHE A 48 -10.09 -3.42 6.55
C PHE A 48 -10.37 -4.87 6.90
N LEU A 49 -10.70 -5.18 8.16
CA LEU A 49 -11.01 -6.53 8.60
C LEU A 49 -12.21 -7.12 7.84
N LEU A 50 -13.28 -6.35 7.63
CA LEU A 50 -14.44 -6.80 6.83
C LEU A 50 -14.05 -7.12 5.39
N THR A 51 -13.27 -6.25 4.74
CA THR A 51 -12.81 -6.48 3.37
C THR A 51 -11.85 -7.66 3.27
N LEU A 52 -10.96 -7.81 4.25
CA LEU A 52 -10.02 -8.91 4.36
C LEU A 52 -10.74 -10.25 4.54
N LEU A 53 -11.75 -10.30 5.42
CA LEU A 53 -12.58 -11.48 5.58
C LEU A 53 -13.26 -11.84 4.25
N GLY A 54 -13.85 -10.87 3.54
CA GLY A 54 -14.41 -11.09 2.21
C GLY A 54 -13.40 -11.71 1.22
N GLN A 55 -12.16 -11.23 1.23
CA GLN A 55 -11.08 -11.78 0.40
C GLN A 55 -10.67 -13.21 0.81
N LEU A 56 -10.57 -13.49 2.12
CA LEU A 56 -10.21 -14.81 2.64
C LEU A 56 -11.31 -15.86 2.39
N TYR A 57 -12.58 -15.46 2.45
CA TYR A 57 -13.73 -16.31 2.13
C TYR A 57 -13.89 -16.57 0.63
N SER A 58 -13.44 -15.63 -0.21
CA SER A 58 -13.55 -15.78 -1.65
C SER A 58 -12.71 -16.95 -2.18
N ARG A 59 -13.32 -17.76 -3.05
CA ARG A 59 -12.69 -18.95 -3.66
C ARG A 59 -12.00 -18.65 -5.00
N ARG A 60 -12.19 -17.44 -5.55
CA ARG A 60 -11.63 -17.00 -6.84
C ARG A 60 -11.00 -15.63 -6.71
N TYR A 61 -10.10 -15.28 -7.64
CA TYR A 61 -9.57 -13.93 -7.72
C TYR A 61 -10.67 -12.96 -8.17
N HIS A 62 -10.94 -11.93 -7.36
CA HIS A 62 -11.78 -10.81 -7.72
C HIS A 62 -10.95 -9.52 -7.64
N PRO A 63 -10.64 -8.86 -8.78
CA PRO A 63 -9.82 -7.65 -8.81
C PRO A 63 -10.37 -6.56 -7.90
N MET A 64 -11.68 -6.32 -7.93
CA MET A 64 -12.33 -5.31 -7.09
C MET A 64 -12.12 -5.58 -5.61
N LEU A 65 -12.31 -6.82 -5.16
CA LEU A 65 -12.17 -7.20 -3.76
C LEU A 65 -10.70 -7.06 -3.32
N TYR A 66 -9.75 -7.52 -4.14
CA TYR A 66 -8.33 -7.37 -3.86
C TYR A 66 -7.92 -5.89 -3.72
N TRP A 67 -8.29 -5.04 -4.68
CA TRP A 67 -7.96 -3.61 -4.64
C TRP A 67 -8.68 -2.87 -3.51
N LEU A 68 -9.89 -3.31 -3.15
CA LEU A 68 -10.60 -2.81 -1.97
C LEU A 68 -9.84 -3.13 -0.68
N VAL A 69 -9.32 -4.37 -0.52
CA VAL A 69 -8.48 -4.71 0.64
C VAL A 69 -7.20 -3.88 0.63
N ILE A 70 -6.53 -3.74 -0.52
CA ILE A 70 -5.30 -2.93 -0.66
C ILE A 70 -5.55 -1.45 -0.33
N LEU A 71 -6.69 -0.90 -0.71
CA LEU A 71 -7.06 0.47 -0.37
C LEU A 71 -7.35 0.59 1.13
N SER A 72 -8.23 -0.27 1.67
CA SER A 72 -8.64 -0.22 3.08
C SER A 72 -7.47 -0.43 4.03
N THR A 73 -6.55 -1.36 3.73
CA THR A 73 -5.33 -1.55 4.53
C THR A 73 -4.36 -0.38 4.40
N SER A 74 -4.33 0.32 3.25
CA SER A 74 -3.49 1.51 3.09
C SER A 74 -4.00 2.66 3.94
N THR A 75 -5.31 2.92 3.89
CA THR A 75 -5.96 3.98 4.69
C THR A 75 -5.89 3.69 6.18
N ALA A 76 -6.15 2.44 6.59
CA ALA A 76 -6.00 2.03 8.00
C ALA A 76 -4.55 2.13 8.48
N GLY A 77 -3.59 1.80 7.62
CA GLY A 77 -2.16 1.92 7.89
C GLY A 77 -1.74 3.36 8.18
N THR A 78 -2.21 4.32 7.38
CA THR A 78 -1.96 5.76 7.58
C THR A 78 -2.42 6.21 8.96
N THR A 79 -3.72 6.02 9.26
CA THR A 79 -4.27 6.52 10.53
C THR A 79 -3.65 5.84 11.74
N MET A 80 -3.26 4.56 11.61
CA MET A 80 -2.55 3.84 12.67
C MET A 80 -1.14 4.39 12.89
N SER A 81 -0.43 4.74 11.81
CA SER A 81 0.87 5.38 11.89
C SER A 81 0.76 6.73 12.60
N ASP A 82 -0.15 7.60 12.14
CA ASP A 82 -0.38 8.90 12.76
C ASP A 82 -0.78 8.77 14.24
N PHE A 83 -1.64 7.81 14.57
CA PHE A 83 -2.02 7.57 15.96
C PHE A 83 -0.81 7.19 16.80
N MET A 84 0.04 6.30 16.29
CA MET A 84 1.24 5.84 16.99
C MET A 84 2.28 6.95 17.16
N ASP A 85 2.54 7.71 16.10
CA ASP A 85 3.63 8.68 16.09
C ASP A 85 3.21 10.02 16.72
N ARG A 86 1.99 10.51 16.40
CA ARG A 86 1.48 11.81 16.86
C ARG A 86 0.69 11.73 18.16
N THR A 87 -0.19 10.73 18.33
CA THR A 87 -1.06 10.65 19.52
C THR A 87 -0.40 9.91 20.68
N LEU A 88 0.28 8.78 20.43
CA LEU A 88 1.04 8.08 21.47
C LEU A 88 2.42 8.73 21.70
N GLY A 89 2.85 9.64 20.84
CA GLY A 89 4.08 10.43 21.02
C GLY A 89 5.36 9.62 20.86
N LEU A 90 5.31 8.48 20.15
CA LEU A 90 6.51 7.67 19.88
C LEU A 90 7.49 8.38 18.94
N GLY A 91 6.98 9.24 18.06
CA GLY A 91 7.75 9.91 17.02
C GLY A 91 8.11 8.99 15.85
N TYR A 92 8.21 9.59 14.66
CA TYR A 92 8.31 8.85 13.40
C TYR A 92 9.53 7.95 13.27
N ALA A 93 10.67 8.36 13.85
CA ALA A 93 11.89 7.56 13.84
C ALA A 93 11.74 6.25 14.62
N ALA A 94 11.21 6.33 15.85
CA ALA A 94 11.02 5.16 16.70
C ALA A 94 9.89 4.28 16.18
N GLY A 95 8.78 4.89 15.73
CA GLY A 95 7.67 4.19 15.09
C GLY A 95 8.10 3.40 13.87
N SER A 96 8.87 4.03 12.97
CA SER A 96 9.45 3.36 11.80
C SER A 96 10.37 2.20 12.18
N ALA A 97 11.25 2.38 13.18
CA ALA A 97 12.17 1.32 13.61
C ALA A 97 11.42 0.10 14.17
N ILE A 98 10.39 0.32 14.99
CA ILE A 98 9.52 -0.75 15.53
C ILE A 98 8.81 -1.48 14.38
N LEU A 99 8.24 -0.74 13.44
CA LEU A 99 7.50 -1.31 12.31
C LEU A 99 8.42 -2.09 11.35
N ILE A 100 9.65 -1.63 11.14
CA ILE A 100 10.69 -2.41 10.42
C ILE A 100 10.96 -3.73 11.15
N GLY A 101 11.15 -3.70 12.47
CA GLY A 101 11.37 -4.90 13.28
C GLY A 101 10.23 -5.90 13.17
N ILE A 102 8.98 -5.44 13.29
CA ILE A 102 7.78 -6.29 13.16
C ILE A 102 7.65 -6.86 11.74
N LEU A 103 7.92 -6.06 10.71
CA LEU A 103 7.85 -6.50 9.32
C LEU A 103 8.92 -7.57 9.02
N LEU A 104 10.16 -7.38 9.49
CA LEU A 104 11.23 -8.37 9.37
C LEU A 104 10.90 -9.66 10.12
N LEU A 105 10.34 -9.55 11.33
CA LEU A 105 9.88 -10.71 12.10
C LEU A 105 8.75 -11.45 11.36
N THR A 106 7.82 -10.73 10.76
CA THR A 106 6.73 -11.30 9.96
C THR A 106 7.29 -12.10 8.78
N PHE A 107 8.26 -11.54 8.04
CA PHE A 107 8.93 -12.26 6.96
C PHE A 107 9.72 -13.47 7.45
N LEU A 108 10.39 -13.37 8.60
CA LEU A 108 11.14 -14.46 9.19
C LEU A 108 10.20 -15.62 9.57
N VAL A 109 9.13 -15.33 10.33
CA VAL A 109 8.13 -16.33 10.74
C VAL A 109 7.44 -16.94 9.52
N TRP A 110 7.12 -16.13 8.51
CA TRP A 110 6.54 -16.63 7.26
C TRP A 110 7.51 -17.59 6.55
N ARG A 111 8.79 -17.23 6.44
CA ARG A 111 9.82 -18.09 5.85
C ARG A 111 10.01 -19.40 6.63
N LEU A 112 9.95 -19.36 7.96
CA LEU A 112 10.05 -20.54 8.82
C LEU A 112 8.80 -21.44 8.74
N SER A 113 7.65 -20.87 8.41
CA SER A 113 6.38 -21.61 8.27
C SER A 113 6.32 -22.52 7.03
N GLY A 114 7.37 -22.54 6.20
CA GLY A 114 7.43 -23.38 4.99
C GLY A 114 6.53 -22.91 3.84
N ASN A 115 5.87 -21.76 3.98
CA ASN A 115 5.04 -21.18 2.93
C ASN A 115 5.90 -20.38 1.95
N PRO A 116 5.59 -20.43 0.64
CA PRO A 116 6.33 -19.62 -0.33
C PRO A 116 6.07 -18.13 -0.08
N LEU A 117 7.15 -17.33 -0.03
CA LEU A 117 7.09 -15.87 -0.07
C LEU A 117 6.62 -15.33 -1.44
N ASP A 118 6.53 -16.22 -2.42
CA ASP A 118 6.02 -15.93 -3.76
C ASP A 118 4.50 -15.77 -3.73
N VAL A 119 4.05 -14.54 -3.93
CA VAL A 119 2.65 -14.11 -4.01
C VAL A 119 1.86 -14.92 -5.05
N THR A 120 2.51 -15.43 -6.10
CA THR A 120 1.85 -16.25 -7.13
C THR A 120 1.71 -17.73 -6.77
N ARG A 121 2.25 -18.18 -5.62
CA ARG A 121 2.21 -19.59 -5.20
C ARG A 121 1.49 -19.81 -3.88
N ILE A 122 0.89 -18.77 -3.30
CA ILE A 122 0.12 -18.88 -2.06
C ILE A 122 -1.17 -19.67 -2.35
N LYS A 123 -1.30 -20.85 -1.72
CA LYS A 123 -2.46 -21.75 -1.90
C LYS A 123 -3.25 -22.01 -0.62
N ASN A 124 -2.72 -21.64 0.54
CA ASN A 124 -3.32 -21.91 1.84
C ASN A 124 -3.68 -20.62 2.59
N ARG A 125 -4.64 -20.74 3.51
CA ARG A 125 -5.12 -19.60 4.32
C ARG A 125 -4.02 -18.99 5.18
N THR A 126 -3.10 -19.81 5.69
CA THR A 126 -1.98 -19.34 6.51
C THR A 126 -1.04 -18.44 5.70
N GLY A 127 -0.70 -18.82 4.47
CA GLY A 127 0.09 -17.98 3.58
C GLY A 127 -0.64 -16.70 3.16
N GLU A 128 -1.96 -16.77 2.92
CA GLU A 128 -2.78 -15.57 2.66
C GLU A 128 -2.75 -14.61 3.86
N LEU A 129 -2.84 -15.13 5.08
CA LEU A 129 -2.78 -14.32 6.30
C LEU A 129 -1.42 -13.64 6.46
N PHE A 130 -0.30 -14.36 6.29
CA PHE A 130 1.04 -13.76 6.34
C PHE A 130 1.21 -12.64 5.31
N TYR A 131 0.69 -12.85 4.09
CA TYR A 131 0.71 -11.83 3.05
C TYR A 131 -0.03 -10.56 3.45
N TRP A 132 -1.24 -10.68 4.01
CA TRP A 132 -2.02 -9.51 4.43
C TRP A 132 -1.46 -8.83 5.68
N VAL A 133 -0.90 -9.59 6.62
CA VAL A 133 -0.22 -9.04 7.80
C VAL A 133 1.05 -8.28 7.38
N ALA A 134 1.85 -8.83 6.47
CA ALA A 134 3.01 -8.14 5.91
C ALA A 134 2.61 -6.84 5.20
N ILE A 135 1.49 -6.84 4.46
CA ILE A 135 0.95 -5.64 3.83
C ILE A 135 0.52 -4.60 4.85
N LEU A 136 -0.19 -5.00 5.90
CA LEU A 136 -0.65 -4.07 6.93
C LEU A 136 0.54 -3.34 7.57
N PHE A 137 1.53 -4.09 8.07
CA PHE A 137 2.72 -3.48 8.68
C PHE A 137 3.56 -2.71 7.68
N SER A 138 3.67 -3.17 6.43
CA SER A 138 4.32 -2.41 5.36
C SER A 138 3.59 -1.10 5.06
N ASN A 139 2.26 -1.06 5.16
CA ASN A 139 1.50 0.15 4.90
C ASN A 139 1.67 1.17 6.02
N THR A 140 1.59 0.73 7.27
CA THR A 140 1.85 1.58 8.44
C THR A 140 3.30 2.08 8.42
N LEU A 141 4.27 1.19 8.14
CA LEU A 141 5.68 1.56 8.02
C LEU A 141 5.89 2.62 6.94
N GLY A 142 5.24 2.46 5.78
CA GLY A 142 5.44 3.38 4.69
C GLY A 142 4.93 4.79 4.99
N THR A 143 3.83 4.95 5.74
CA THR A 143 3.41 6.28 6.20
C THR A 143 4.41 6.82 7.23
N ALA A 144 4.76 6.06 8.28
CA ALA A 144 5.73 6.50 9.29
C ALA A 144 7.07 6.94 8.68
N LEU A 145 7.59 6.16 7.73
CA LEU A 145 8.85 6.43 7.05
C LEU A 145 8.72 7.60 6.05
N GLY A 146 7.57 7.71 5.38
CA GLY A 146 7.28 8.82 4.48
C GLY A 146 7.27 10.15 5.22
N ASP A 147 6.52 10.21 6.31
CA ASP A 147 6.43 11.37 7.21
C ASP A 147 7.78 11.68 7.85
N TYR A 148 8.51 10.65 8.32
CA TYR A 148 9.87 10.84 8.85
C TYR A 148 10.79 11.52 7.83
N LEU A 149 10.76 11.06 6.58
CA LEU A 149 11.57 11.65 5.52
C LEU A 149 11.12 13.07 5.17
N ALA A 150 9.82 13.36 5.22
CA ALA A 150 9.31 14.68 4.90
C ALA A 150 9.55 15.70 6.03
N ASP A 151 9.18 15.37 7.26
CA ASP A 151 9.08 16.31 8.38
C ASP A 151 10.38 16.36 9.22
N ASP A 152 10.97 15.20 9.52
CA ASP A 152 12.09 15.11 10.48
C ASP A 152 13.47 15.08 9.81
N SER A 153 13.58 14.55 8.59
CA SER A 153 14.89 14.40 7.92
C SER A 153 15.40 15.68 7.25
N GLY A 154 14.54 16.68 7.08
CA GLY A 154 14.85 17.93 6.38
C GLY A 154 14.83 17.84 4.85
N LEU A 155 14.44 16.68 4.27
CA LEU A 155 14.31 16.50 2.81
C LEU A 155 13.03 17.12 2.24
N GLY A 156 11.99 17.31 3.06
CA GLY A 156 10.66 17.72 2.62
C GLY A 156 9.96 16.66 1.76
N PHE A 157 8.70 16.90 1.40
CA PHE A 157 7.89 15.93 0.64
C PHE A 157 8.49 15.59 -0.72
N ALA A 158 8.93 16.58 -1.49
CA ALA A 158 9.54 16.37 -2.81
C ALA A 158 10.88 15.63 -2.73
N GLY A 159 11.73 15.95 -1.75
CA GLY A 159 13.00 15.26 -1.54
C GLY A 159 12.80 13.81 -1.09
N GLY A 160 11.85 13.57 -0.19
CA GLY A 160 11.44 12.22 0.21
C GLY A 160 10.92 11.38 -0.96
N ALA A 161 10.00 11.94 -1.76
CA ALA A 161 9.46 11.28 -2.94
C ALA A 161 10.55 10.95 -3.98
N LEU A 162 11.50 11.87 -4.21
CA LEU A 162 12.64 11.65 -5.11
C LEU A 162 13.57 10.55 -4.58
N LEU A 163 13.90 10.57 -3.28
CA LEU A 163 14.76 9.56 -2.67
C LEU A 163 14.14 8.17 -2.79
N ILE A 164 12.87 8.01 -2.42
CA ILE A 164 12.20 6.71 -2.49
C ILE A 164 11.98 6.29 -3.94
N GLY A 165 11.61 7.22 -4.83
CA GLY A 165 11.49 6.97 -6.27
C GLY A 165 12.79 6.48 -6.88
N SER A 166 13.92 7.07 -6.49
CA SER A 166 15.26 6.63 -6.91
C SER A 166 15.60 5.23 -6.38
N ALA A 167 15.22 4.91 -5.14
CA ALA A 167 15.40 3.58 -4.58
C ALA A 167 14.57 2.52 -5.33
N ILE A 168 13.32 2.84 -5.71
CA ILE A 168 12.50 1.96 -6.56
C ILE A 168 13.17 1.78 -7.93
N ALA A 169 13.69 2.86 -8.55
CA ALA A 169 14.40 2.77 -9.82
C ALA A 169 15.64 1.87 -9.71
N LEU A 170 16.41 1.96 -8.61
CA LEU A 170 17.53 1.07 -8.34
C LEU A 170 17.11 -0.39 -8.19
N VAL A 171 15.96 -0.68 -7.57
CA VAL A 171 15.41 -2.04 -7.51
C VAL A 171 15.04 -2.56 -8.90
N VAL A 172 14.49 -1.71 -9.77
CA VAL A 172 14.22 -2.05 -11.18
C VAL A 172 15.52 -2.33 -11.93
N VAL A 173 16.55 -1.51 -11.79
CA VAL A 173 17.87 -1.76 -12.40
C VAL A 173 18.48 -3.06 -11.87
N ALA A 174 18.44 -3.28 -10.55
CA ALA A 174 18.92 -4.49 -9.92
C ALA A 174 18.20 -5.74 -10.44
N ARG A 175 16.92 -5.64 -10.82
CA ARG A 175 16.17 -6.76 -11.43
C ARG A 175 16.77 -7.25 -12.74
N TYR A 176 17.37 -6.36 -13.53
CA TYR A 176 17.96 -6.70 -14.82
C TYR A 176 19.45 -7.04 -14.72
N TRP A 177 20.16 -6.50 -13.73
CA TRP A 177 21.62 -6.63 -13.62
C TRP A 177 22.10 -7.61 -12.55
N THR A 178 21.25 -8.04 -11.62
CA THR A 178 21.65 -8.92 -10.52
C THR A 178 20.96 -10.28 -10.58
N ARG A 179 21.54 -11.27 -9.89
CA ARG A 179 20.95 -12.61 -9.69
C ARG A 179 20.06 -12.69 -8.45
N ILE A 180 19.65 -11.55 -7.88
CA ILE A 180 18.79 -11.52 -6.69
C ILE A 180 17.45 -12.18 -7.03
N PRO A 181 16.89 -13.04 -6.15
CA PRO A 181 15.59 -13.66 -6.40
C PRO A 181 14.51 -12.60 -6.62
N GLY A 182 13.71 -12.78 -7.68
CA GLY A 182 12.64 -11.83 -8.04
C GLY A 182 11.62 -11.61 -6.92
N VAL A 183 11.42 -12.59 -6.03
CA VAL A 183 10.57 -12.47 -4.85
C VAL A 183 11.09 -11.43 -3.87
N VAL A 184 12.41 -11.36 -3.65
CA VAL A 184 13.02 -10.37 -2.75
C VAL A 184 12.87 -8.97 -3.34
N LEU A 185 13.21 -8.81 -4.62
CA LEU A 185 13.07 -7.52 -5.32
C LEU A 185 11.61 -7.05 -5.36
N PHE A 186 10.67 -7.98 -5.53
CA PHE A 186 9.24 -7.68 -5.44
C PHE A 186 8.87 -7.11 -4.07
N TRP A 187 9.27 -7.76 -2.97
CA TRP A 187 8.93 -7.29 -1.63
C TRP A 187 9.60 -5.95 -1.31
N VAL A 188 10.85 -5.75 -1.72
CA VAL A 188 11.52 -4.45 -1.54
C VAL A 188 10.78 -3.35 -2.32
N ALA A 189 10.48 -3.57 -3.61
CA ALA A 189 9.71 -2.60 -4.39
C ALA A 189 8.32 -2.36 -3.78
N PHE A 190 7.63 -3.42 -3.35
CA PHE A 190 6.31 -3.34 -2.76
C PHE A 190 6.31 -2.50 -1.49
N VAL A 191 7.25 -2.75 -0.58
CA VAL A 191 7.40 -1.99 0.66
C VAL A 191 7.72 -0.53 0.36
N LEU A 192 8.62 -0.25 -0.60
CA LEU A 192 9.01 1.11 -0.98
C LEU A 192 7.91 1.90 -1.71
N THR A 193 6.97 1.24 -2.40
CA THR A 193 5.87 1.96 -3.05
C THR A 193 4.92 2.65 -2.07
N ARG A 194 4.83 2.18 -0.82
CA ARG A 194 4.00 2.83 0.20
C ARG A 194 4.55 4.20 0.62
N PRO A 195 5.79 4.32 1.14
CA PRO A 195 6.32 5.62 1.52
C PRO A 195 6.41 6.57 0.32
N PHE A 196 6.62 6.04 -0.89
CA PHE A 196 6.50 6.84 -2.11
C PHE A 196 5.09 7.40 -2.29
N GLY A 197 4.05 6.56 -2.15
CA GLY A 197 2.66 7.02 -2.25
C GLY A 197 2.25 7.99 -1.14
N ALA A 198 2.78 7.81 0.08
CA ALA A 198 2.52 8.73 1.21
C ALA A 198 3.14 10.11 0.94
N THR A 199 4.46 10.16 0.71
CA THR A 199 5.17 11.41 0.37
C THR A 199 4.59 12.11 -0.85
N LEU A 200 4.16 11.37 -1.87
CA LEU A 200 3.47 11.94 -3.04
C LEU A 200 2.08 12.47 -2.69
N GLY A 201 1.31 11.76 -1.87
CA GLY A 201 -0.02 12.19 -1.42
C GLY A 201 0.05 13.47 -0.60
N ASP A 202 1.01 13.55 0.32
CA ASP A 202 1.25 14.75 1.11
C ASP A 202 1.78 15.90 0.25
N PHE A 203 2.69 15.62 -0.69
CA PHE A 203 3.13 16.62 -1.65
C PHE A 203 1.96 17.21 -2.44
N LEU A 204 0.96 16.42 -2.82
CA LEU A 204 -0.22 16.94 -3.53
C LEU A 204 -1.15 17.74 -2.61
N THR A 205 -1.32 17.33 -1.35
CA THR A 205 -2.41 17.80 -0.49
C THR A 205 -2.02 18.87 0.52
N LYS A 206 -0.80 18.86 1.05
CA LYS A 206 -0.36 19.77 2.12
C LYS A 206 -0.11 21.19 1.58
N PRO A 207 -0.14 22.23 2.45
CA PRO A 207 0.10 23.61 2.05
C PRO A 207 1.51 23.86 1.51
N HIS A 208 1.64 24.92 0.72
CA HIS A 208 2.93 25.38 0.17
C HIS A 208 3.97 25.69 1.26
N GLU A 209 3.55 26.16 2.43
CA GLU A 209 4.44 26.44 3.57
C GLU A 209 5.15 25.19 4.10
N LYS A 210 4.55 24.00 3.91
CA LYS A 210 5.14 22.71 4.26
C LYS A 210 5.81 22.02 3.07
N GLY A 211 5.85 22.67 1.91
CA GLY A 211 6.42 22.13 0.68
C GLY A 211 5.48 21.26 -0.16
N GLY A 212 4.16 21.34 0.08
CA GLY A 212 3.14 20.71 -0.78
C GLY A 212 2.54 21.65 -1.83
N LEU A 213 1.68 21.13 -2.70
CA LEU A 213 1.03 21.84 -3.82
C LEU A 213 -0.34 22.42 -3.46
N ASP A 214 -0.83 22.16 -2.24
CA ASP A 214 -2.06 22.72 -1.70
C ASP A 214 -3.33 22.43 -2.54
N PHE A 215 -3.37 21.28 -3.23
CA PHE A 215 -4.58 20.85 -3.95
C PHE A 215 -5.71 20.39 -3.02
N GLY A 216 -5.42 20.26 -1.72
CA GLY A 216 -6.36 19.82 -0.71
C GLY A 216 -6.65 18.32 -0.74
N THR A 217 -7.04 17.79 0.41
CA THR A 217 -7.31 16.37 0.64
C THR A 217 -8.55 15.88 -0.13
N VAL A 218 -9.61 16.69 -0.20
CA VAL A 218 -10.87 16.33 -0.88
C VAL A 218 -10.68 16.17 -2.38
N GLY A 219 -10.09 17.18 -3.04
CA GLY A 219 -9.90 17.18 -4.50
C GLY A 219 -8.94 16.09 -4.95
N SER A 220 -7.80 15.96 -4.25
CA SER A 220 -6.80 14.92 -4.55
C SER A 220 -7.36 13.52 -4.36
N SER A 221 -8.10 13.26 -3.27
CA SER A 221 -8.73 11.96 -3.02
C SER A 221 -9.79 11.63 -4.07
N ALA A 222 -10.59 12.60 -4.51
CA ALA A 222 -11.62 12.39 -5.53
C ALA A 222 -11.01 12.00 -6.89
N VAL A 223 -9.95 12.69 -7.32
CA VAL A 223 -9.25 12.40 -8.59
C VAL A 223 -8.57 11.04 -8.52
N LEU A 224 -7.79 10.78 -7.47
CA LEU A 224 -7.10 9.49 -7.29
C LEU A 224 -8.10 8.32 -7.17
N GLY A 225 -9.22 8.54 -6.48
CA GLY A 225 -10.32 7.60 -6.39
C GLY A 225 -10.96 7.31 -7.76
N GLY A 226 -11.22 8.35 -8.56
CA GLY A 226 -11.74 8.21 -9.92
C GLY A 226 -10.80 7.42 -10.82
N VAL A 227 -9.50 7.74 -10.82
CA VAL A 227 -8.48 7.03 -11.60
C VAL A 227 -8.40 5.57 -11.18
N LEU A 228 -8.33 5.30 -9.87
CA LEU A 228 -8.28 3.93 -9.36
C LEU A 228 -9.54 3.14 -9.75
N LEU A 229 -10.72 3.74 -9.65
CA LEU A 229 -11.99 3.11 -10.02
C LEU A 229 -12.03 2.76 -11.50
N VAL A 230 -11.59 3.65 -12.40
CA VAL A 230 -11.50 3.37 -13.84
C VAL A 230 -10.53 2.23 -14.11
N LEU A 231 -9.34 2.23 -13.50
CA LEU A 231 -8.35 1.17 -13.68
C LEU A 231 -8.87 -0.19 -13.18
N VAL A 232 -9.56 -0.22 -12.04
CA VAL A 232 -10.16 -1.44 -11.48
C VAL A 232 -11.30 -1.96 -12.36
N LEU A 233 -12.14 -1.08 -12.91
CA LEU A 233 -13.19 -1.45 -13.85
C LEU A 233 -12.60 -2.00 -15.16
N MET A 234 -11.56 -1.37 -15.71
CA MET A 234 -10.84 -1.87 -16.87
C MET A 234 -10.22 -3.24 -16.61
N ALA A 235 -9.54 -3.42 -15.48
CA ALA A 235 -8.95 -4.71 -15.10
C ALA A 235 -10.02 -5.81 -14.96
N THR A 236 -11.16 -5.48 -14.35
CA THR A 236 -12.29 -6.40 -14.20
C THR A 236 -12.91 -6.76 -15.56
N TRP A 237 -13.02 -5.79 -16.46
CA TRP A 237 -13.55 -6.01 -17.81
C TRP A 237 -12.61 -6.87 -18.66
N TYR A 238 -11.30 -6.60 -18.61
CA TYR A 238 -10.29 -7.36 -19.35
C TYR A 238 -10.28 -8.83 -18.91
N GLN A 239 -10.37 -9.07 -17.60
CA GLN A 239 -10.43 -10.41 -17.04
C GLN A 239 -11.71 -11.17 -17.40
N ARG A 240 -12.82 -10.47 -17.67
CA ARG A 240 -14.06 -11.08 -18.21
C ARG A 240 -13.97 -11.41 -19.70
N ARG A 241 -13.05 -10.77 -20.45
CA ARG A 241 -12.87 -11.00 -21.89
C ARG A 241 -11.95 -12.16 -22.23
N GLU A 242 -10.90 -12.42 -21.45
CA GLU A 242 -10.01 -13.58 -21.66
C GLU A 242 -10.74 -14.93 -21.76
N PRO A 243 -11.74 -15.27 -20.90
CA PRO A 243 -12.47 -16.52 -21.07
C PRO A 243 -13.36 -16.56 -22.32
N ARG A 244 -13.76 -15.42 -22.92
CA ARG A 244 -14.55 -15.39 -24.16
C ARG A 244 -13.70 -15.60 -25.41
N GLN A 245 -12.52 -14.99 -25.48
CA GLN A 245 -11.64 -15.15 -26.64
C GLN A 245 -11.09 -16.58 -26.78
N ALA A 246 -10.87 -17.28 -25.65
CA ALA A 246 -10.47 -18.69 -25.68
C ALA A 246 -11.56 -19.66 -26.17
N LEU A 247 -12.85 -19.28 -26.05
CA LEU A 247 -14.00 -20.06 -26.52
C LEU A 247 -14.40 -19.72 -27.97
N GLU A 248 -14.07 -18.52 -28.46
CA GLU A 248 -14.32 -18.11 -29.85
C GLU A 248 -13.21 -18.59 -30.82
N MET A 249 -12.07 -19.05 -30.31
CA MET A 249 -10.95 -19.61 -31.08
C MET A 249 -10.85 -21.14 -31.03
N SER A 250 -11.81 -21.83 -30.40
CA SER A 250 -11.92 -23.30 -30.31
C SER A 250 -13.11 -23.81 -31.10
#